data_AF-A0A7S1XNY5-F1
#
_entry.id   AF-A0A7S1XNY5-F1
#
_cell.length_a   1.000
_cell.length_b   1.000
_cell.length_c   1.000
_cell.angle_alpha   90.00
_cell.angle_beta   90.00
_cell.angle_gamma   90.00
#
_symmetry.space_group_name_H-M   'P 1'
#
loop_
_entity.id
_entity.type
_entity.pdbx_description
1 polymer ?
#
loop_
_entity_poly.entity_id
_entity_poly.type
_entity_poly.pdbx_seq_one_letter_code
_entity_poly.pdbx_strand_id
1 'polypeptide(L)'
;APPPAGGARGRGPRIIVWDLEGAAPPVELRAHKYGVGAVAFGTGPRSDLLASVGFKHDRQICLWRWREGKLLGTASVTQKVYALAWRAGGEVFVTAGDRHVKFWSIEDAPGGAAAGAGGGRAAE
;
A
#
# COMPACT_ATOMS: atom_id res chain seq x y z
N ALA A 1 10.59 -17.41 38.63
CA ALA A 1 10.85 -17.79 37.22
C ALA A 1 10.07 -16.86 36.30
N PRO A 2 10.66 -16.24 35.28
CA PRO A 2 9.91 -15.46 34.30
C PRO A 2 9.06 -16.39 33.40
N PRO A 3 7.93 -15.92 32.84
CA PRO A 3 7.10 -16.73 31.96
C PRO A 3 7.83 -17.07 30.66
N PRO A 4 7.46 -18.17 29.98
CA PRO A 4 8.11 -18.62 28.75
C PRO A 4 7.99 -17.54 27.68
N ALA A 5 9.13 -17.23 27.05
CA ALA A 5 9.20 -16.42 25.84
C ALA A 5 8.34 -17.08 24.76
N GLY A 6 7.10 -16.62 24.61
CA GLY A 6 6.23 -17.00 23.51
C GLY A 6 6.97 -16.72 22.22
N GLY A 7 7.26 -17.78 21.46
CA GLY A 7 7.95 -17.69 20.19
C GLY A 7 7.29 -16.62 19.33
N ALA A 8 8.01 -15.52 19.09
CA ALA A 8 7.58 -14.47 18.19
C ALA A 8 7.54 -15.06 16.79
N ARG A 9 6.42 -15.68 16.45
CA ARG A 9 6.08 -16.19 15.11
C ARG A 9 6.39 -15.04 14.15
N GLY A 10 7.40 -15.25 13.30
CA GLY A 10 8.21 -14.21 12.67
C GLY A 10 7.41 -12.98 12.25
N ARG A 11 7.90 -11.79 12.65
CA ARG A 11 7.29 -10.52 12.25
C ARG A 11 7.30 -10.42 10.73
N GLY A 12 6.16 -10.73 10.10
CA GLY A 12 5.96 -10.51 8.68
C GLY A 12 6.23 -9.03 8.31
N PRO A 13 6.49 -8.76 7.03
CA PRO A 13 6.82 -7.41 6.58
C PRO A 13 5.67 -6.46 6.92
N ARG A 14 6.02 -5.27 7.39
CA ARG A 14 5.06 -4.24 7.80
C ARG A 14 5.59 -2.87 7.42
N ILE A 15 4.67 -1.96 7.16
CA ILE A 15 4.95 -0.53 6.96
C ILE A 15 4.54 0.15 8.26
N ILE A 16 5.40 1.02 8.79
CA ILE A 16 5.11 1.80 10.00
C ILE A 16 5.16 3.27 9.60
N VAL A 17 4.06 3.97 9.82
CA VAL A 17 3.97 5.42 9.61
C VAL A 17 4.09 6.07 10.98
N TRP A 18 5.06 6.97 11.12
CA TRP A 18 5.36 7.66 12.37
C TRP A 18 4.91 9.11 12.26
N ASP A 19 4.27 9.61 13.31
CA ASP A 19 4.11 11.03 13.51
C ASP A 19 5.35 11.57 14.23
N LEU A 20 6.07 12.48 13.59
CA LEU A 20 7.31 13.05 14.12
C LEU A 20 7.04 14.08 15.22
N GLU A 21 5.85 14.68 15.25
CA GLU A 21 5.45 15.61 16.30
C GLU A 21 4.95 14.88 17.56
N GLY A 22 4.79 13.55 17.48
CA GLY A 22 4.35 12.71 18.60
C GLY A 22 2.87 12.94 18.98
N ALA A 23 2.09 13.60 18.12
CA ALA A 23 0.68 13.85 18.37
C ALA A 23 -0.18 12.58 18.22
N ALA A 24 0.30 11.59 17.46
CA ALA A 24 -0.38 10.32 17.27
C ALA A 24 0.56 9.10 17.43
N PRO A 25 0.03 7.95 17.91
CA PRO A 25 0.77 6.70 17.91
C PRO A 25 1.08 6.23 16.48
N PRO A 26 2.17 5.47 16.26
CA PRO A 26 2.53 4.97 14.94
C PRO A 26 1.45 4.04 14.38
N VAL A 27 1.16 4.18 13.09
CA VAL A 27 0.21 3.30 12.39
C VAL A 27 0.97 2.15 11.71
N GLU A 28 0.54 0.92 11.97
CA GLU A 28 1.08 -0.27 11.32
C GLU A 28 0.18 -0.74 10.17
N LEU A 29 0.75 -0.90 8.97
CA LEU A 29 0.07 -1.43 7.79
C LEU A 29 0.66 -2.80 7.42
N ARG A 30 -0.21 -3.81 7.28
CA ARG A 30 0.18 -5.23 7.11
C ARG A 30 -0.68 -5.90 6.04
N ALA A 31 -0.11 -6.10 4.85
CA ALA A 31 -0.72 -6.94 3.80
C ALA A 31 0.31 -7.71 2.98
N HIS A 32 1.50 -7.13 2.75
CA HIS A 32 2.57 -7.79 2.01
C HIS A 32 3.03 -9.07 2.73
N LYS A 33 3.35 -10.12 1.98
CA LYS A 33 3.76 -11.42 2.52
C LYS A 33 5.28 -11.61 2.52
N TYR A 34 5.97 -11.04 1.53
CA TYR A 34 7.39 -11.33 1.27
C TYR A 34 8.34 -10.14 1.45
N GLY A 35 7.82 -8.92 1.55
CA GLY A 35 8.60 -7.69 1.71
C GLY A 35 7.93 -6.52 1.01
N VAL A 36 8.35 -5.31 1.34
CA VAL A 36 7.88 -4.07 0.69
C VAL A 36 9.03 -3.51 -0.14
N GLY A 37 8.81 -3.36 -1.44
CA GLY A 37 9.81 -2.86 -2.38
C GLY A 37 9.74 -1.34 -2.56
N ALA A 38 8.55 -0.76 -2.49
CA ALA A 38 8.35 0.69 -2.62
C ALA A 38 7.11 1.13 -1.83
N VAL A 39 7.12 2.37 -1.36
CA VAL A 39 5.97 3.04 -0.74
C VAL A 39 5.94 4.47 -1.24
N ALA A 40 4.74 5.04 -1.40
CA ALA A 40 4.58 6.46 -1.61
C ALA A 40 3.24 6.97 -1.06
N PHE A 41 3.31 8.13 -0.44
CA PHE A 41 2.12 8.86 0.01
C PHE A 41 1.39 9.48 -1.18
N GLY A 42 0.07 9.47 -1.10
CA GLY A 42 -0.76 10.27 -1.98
C GLY A 42 -0.46 11.75 -1.82
N THR A 43 -0.70 12.52 -2.87
CA THR A 43 -0.45 13.95 -2.91
C THR A 43 -1.73 14.72 -3.19
N GLY A 44 -1.75 16.00 -2.80
CA GLY A 44 -2.88 16.89 -3.02
C GLY A 44 -4.14 16.39 -2.30
N PRO A 45 -5.29 16.21 -3.00
CA PRO A 45 -6.55 15.81 -2.38
C PRO A 45 -6.54 14.36 -1.85
N ARG A 46 -5.52 13.55 -2.15
CA ARG A 46 -5.39 12.15 -1.73
C ARG A 46 -4.30 11.91 -0.69
N SER A 47 -3.90 12.94 0.07
CA SER A 47 -2.86 12.82 1.10
C SER A 47 -3.21 11.85 2.25
N ASP A 48 -4.48 11.44 2.36
CA ASP A 48 -4.95 10.39 3.27
C ASP A 48 -4.59 8.97 2.80
N LEU A 49 -4.16 8.82 1.54
CA LEU A 49 -3.82 7.54 0.93
C LEU A 49 -2.31 7.25 0.95
N LEU A 50 -1.98 5.97 1.01
CA LEU A 50 -0.63 5.45 0.86
C LEU A 50 -0.70 4.26 -0.10
N ALA A 51 0.16 4.24 -1.10
CA ALA A 51 0.34 3.08 -1.96
C ALA A 51 1.64 2.38 -1.62
N SER A 52 1.61 1.06 -1.58
CA SER A 52 2.79 0.24 -1.32
C SER A 52 2.86 -0.91 -2.30
N VAL A 53 4.08 -1.32 -2.65
CA VAL A 53 4.32 -2.43 -3.57
C VAL A 53 5.15 -3.49 -2.90
N GLY A 54 4.72 -4.73 -3.04
CA GLY A 54 5.39 -5.89 -2.52
C GLY A 54 6.64 -6.26 -3.33
N PHE A 55 7.61 -6.88 -2.65
CA PHE A 55 8.84 -7.34 -3.31
C PHE A 55 8.58 -8.49 -4.31
N LYS A 56 9.59 -8.86 -5.11
CA LYS A 56 9.53 -9.78 -6.28
C LYS A 56 8.54 -10.96 -6.21
N HIS A 57 8.31 -11.54 -5.04
CA HIS A 57 7.42 -12.70 -4.84
C HIS A 57 5.98 -12.34 -4.46
N ASP A 58 5.77 -11.15 -3.90
CA ASP A 58 4.47 -10.68 -3.44
C ASP A 58 3.61 -10.21 -4.61
N ARG A 59 4.21 -9.48 -5.57
CA ARG A 59 3.54 -9.09 -6.83
C ARG A 59 2.19 -8.38 -6.59
N GLN A 60 2.06 -7.67 -5.48
CA GLN A 60 0.87 -6.91 -5.11
C GLN A 60 1.20 -5.44 -4.89
N ILE A 61 0.33 -4.56 -5.38
CA ILE A 61 0.18 -3.19 -4.91
C ILE A 61 -0.92 -3.22 -3.86
N CYS A 62 -0.73 -2.53 -2.75
CA CYS A 62 -1.75 -2.30 -1.74
C CYS A 62 -2.01 -0.79 -1.65
N LEU A 63 -3.28 -0.42 -1.64
CA LEU A 63 -3.73 0.95 -1.41
C LEU A 63 -4.33 1.04 -0.02
N TRP A 64 -3.87 2.01 0.76
CA TRP A 64 -4.19 2.17 2.17
C TRP A 64 -4.78 3.53 2.43
N ARG A 65 -5.72 3.62 3.37
CA ARG A 65 -5.95 4.85 4.13
C ARG A 65 -5.08 4.79 5.37
N TRP A 66 -3.92 5.42 5.29
CA TRP A 66 -2.84 5.17 6.24
C TRP A 66 -3.13 5.72 7.65
N ARG A 67 -3.92 6.78 7.77
CA ARG A 67 -4.33 7.33 9.08
C ARG A 67 -5.24 6.38 9.86
N GLU A 68 -6.08 5.63 9.15
CA GLU A 68 -7.01 4.66 9.73
C GLU A 68 -6.39 3.26 9.86
N GLY A 69 -5.21 3.03 9.29
CA GLY A 69 -4.62 1.69 9.20
C GLY A 69 -5.39 0.74 8.26
N LYS A 70 -6.26 1.26 7.40
CA LYS A 70 -7.22 0.47 6.63
C LYS A 70 -6.70 0.16 5.23
N LEU A 71 -6.75 -1.11 4.83
CA LEU A 71 -6.52 -1.54 3.45
C LEU A 71 -7.78 -1.22 2.62
N LEU A 72 -7.64 -0.41 1.58
CA LEU A 72 -8.74 -0.08 0.66
C LEU A 72 -8.84 -1.08 -0.48
N GLY A 73 -7.71 -1.57 -0.97
CA GLY A 73 -7.69 -2.53 -2.06
C GLY A 73 -6.30 -3.01 -2.40
N THR A 74 -6.25 -4.07 -3.19
CA THR A 74 -5.01 -4.66 -3.70
C THR A 74 -5.11 -4.88 -5.19
N ALA A 75 -3.99 -4.70 -5.88
CA ALA A 75 -3.88 -4.97 -7.30
C ALA A 75 -2.66 -5.85 -7.59
N SER A 76 -2.80 -6.77 -8.54
CA SER A 76 -1.71 -7.66 -8.92
C SER A 76 -0.79 -7.02 -9.97
N VAL A 77 0.52 -7.13 -9.75
CA VAL A 77 1.54 -6.72 -10.73
C VAL A 77 2.32 -7.95 -11.18
N THR A 78 2.41 -8.15 -12.49
CA THR A 78 3.03 -9.35 -13.05
C THR A 78 4.56 -9.31 -13.02
N GLN A 79 5.15 -8.12 -12.95
CA GLN A 79 6.58 -7.86 -13.02
C GLN A 79 7.09 -7.16 -11.76
N LYS A 80 8.42 -7.13 -11.58
CA LYS A 80 9.04 -6.46 -10.44
C LYS A 80 8.91 -4.94 -10.60
N VAL A 81 8.42 -4.26 -9.57
CA VAL A 81 8.32 -2.81 -9.50
C VAL A 81 9.51 -2.24 -8.74
N TYR A 82 10.12 -1.19 -9.28
CA TYR A 82 11.24 -0.48 -8.65
C TYR A 82 10.83 0.86 -8.09
N ALA A 83 9.85 1.52 -8.71
CA ALA A 83 9.41 2.84 -8.32
C ALA A 83 7.89 2.95 -8.33
N LEU A 84 7.36 3.71 -7.38
CA LEU A 84 5.97 4.11 -7.32
C LEU A 84 5.92 5.62 -7.09
N ALA A 85 5.12 6.34 -7.87
CA ALA A 85 4.97 7.78 -7.76
C ALA A 85 3.51 8.20 -7.97
N TRP A 86 3.07 9.19 -7.20
CA TRP A 86 1.75 9.79 -7.35
C TRP A 86 1.81 11.03 -8.24
N ARG A 87 0.78 11.23 -9.06
CA ARG A 87 0.60 12.50 -9.77
C ARG A 87 0.14 13.56 -8.76
N ALA A 88 0.63 14.79 -8.90
CA ALA A 88 0.29 15.91 -8.00
C ALA A 88 -1.22 16.12 -7.79
N GLY A 89 -2.05 15.85 -8.81
CA GLY A 89 -3.51 15.94 -8.72
C GLY A 89 -4.21 14.78 -7.96
N GLY A 90 -3.48 13.73 -7.57
CA GLY A 90 -4.00 12.61 -6.78
C GLY A 90 -4.90 11.62 -7.54
N GLU A 91 -5.26 11.89 -8.79
CA GLU A 91 -6.16 11.05 -9.60
C GLU A 91 -5.55 9.70 -9.99
N VAL A 92 -4.24 9.70 -10.23
CA VAL A 92 -3.49 8.53 -10.71
C VAL A 92 -2.16 8.38 -10.00
N PHE A 93 -1.69 7.15 -9.90
CA PHE A 93 -0.32 6.83 -9.55
C PHE A 93 0.29 5.90 -10.58
N VAL A 94 1.62 5.92 -10.67
CA VAL A 94 2.39 5.18 -11.65
C VAL A 94 3.28 4.19 -10.94
N THR A 95 3.34 2.98 -11.47
CA THR A 95 4.36 1.99 -11.10
C THR A 95 5.29 1.75 -12.26
N ALA A 96 6.60 1.82 -12.03
CA ALA A 96 7.62 1.54 -13.02
C ALA A 96 8.49 0.37 -12.57
N GLY A 97 8.79 -0.53 -13.49
CA GLY A 97 9.44 -1.79 -13.19
C GLY A 97 10.03 -2.47 -14.42
N ASP A 98 10.33 -3.77 -14.30
CA ASP A 98 10.87 -4.56 -15.40
C ASP A 98 9.94 -4.53 -16.60
N ARG A 99 10.38 -3.85 -17.67
CA ARG A 99 9.70 -3.73 -18.97
C ARG A 99 8.26 -3.22 -18.87
N HIS A 100 7.92 -2.44 -17.85
CA HIS A 100 6.59 -1.86 -17.75
C HIS A 100 6.59 -0.52 -17.01
N VAL A 101 5.66 0.32 -17.44
CA VAL A 101 5.17 1.48 -16.72
C VAL A 101 3.65 1.36 -16.75
N LYS A 102 2.99 1.36 -15.59
CA LYS A 102 1.54 1.21 -15.49
C LYS A 102 0.95 2.37 -14.72
N PHE A 103 -0.13 2.92 -15.27
CA PHE A 103 -0.92 3.96 -14.65
C PHE A 103 -2.13 3.34 -13.97
N TRP A 104 -2.35 3.74 -12.72
CA TRP A 104 -3.43 3.24 -11.88
C TRP A 104 -4.34 4.40 -11.53
N SER A 105 -5.60 4.32 -11.91
CA SER A 105 -6.64 5.22 -11.45
C SER A 105 -7.24 4.73 -10.14
N ILE A 106 -7.68 5.67 -9.31
CA ILE A 106 -8.40 5.39 -8.08
C ILE A 106 -9.82 5.88 -8.27
N GLU A 107 -10.75 4.95 -8.32
CA GLU A 107 -12.17 5.26 -8.39
C GLU A 107 -12.70 5.48 -6.98
N ASP A 108 -13.31 6.64 -6.74
CA ASP A 108 -14.17 6.78 -5.57
C ASP A 108 -15.43 5.98 -5.84
N ALA A 109 -15.65 4.92 -5.07
CA ALA A 109 -16.92 4.22 -5.11
C ALA A 109 -18.04 5.24 -4.80
N PRO A 110 -19.00 5.46 -5.71
CA PRO A 110 -20.09 6.38 -5.46
C PRO A 110 -21.06 5.72 -4.48
N GLY A 111 -20.90 6.02 -3.19
CA GLY A 111 -21.80 5.56 -2.13
C GLY A 111 -21.58 4.11 -1.68
N GLY A 112 -21.67 3.88 -0.37
CA GLY A 112 -21.34 2.60 0.24
C GLY A 112 -22.16 1.43 -0.31
N ALA A 113 -21.46 0.45 -0.89
CA ALA A 113 -21.89 -0.93 -0.95
C ALA A 113 -20.63 -1.81 -1.02
N ALA A 114 -20.49 -2.73 -0.07
CA ALA A 114 -19.46 -3.75 -0.10
C ALA A 114 -19.68 -4.69 -1.29
N ALA A 115 -18.70 -4.83 -2.18
CA ALA A 115 -18.55 -5.98 -3.06
C ALA A 115 -17.07 -6.09 -3.49
N GLY A 116 -16.55 -7.31 -3.47
CA GLY A 116 -15.12 -7.60 -3.44
C GLY A 116 -14.30 -7.22 -4.66
N ALA A 117 -12.99 -7.25 -4.44
CA ALA A 117 -11.95 -7.29 -5.47
C ALA A 117 -12.10 -6.23 -6.58
N GLY A 118 -12.15 -4.96 -6.19
CA GLY A 118 -11.90 -3.84 -7.09
C GLY A 118 -10.41 -3.81 -7.46
N GLY A 119 -10.03 -4.66 -8.40
CA GLY A 119 -8.71 -4.61 -9.02
C GLY A 119 -8.55 -3.26 -9.70
N GLY A 120 -7.63 -2.44 -9.19
CA GLY A 120 -7.19 -1.26 -9.92
C GLY A 120 -6.88 -1.69 -11.36
N ARG A 121 -7.55 -1.11 -12.34
CA ARG A 121 -7.28 -1.45 -13.73
C ARG A 121 -6.10 -0.59 -14.16
N ALA A 122 -4.99 -1.24 -14.52
CA ALA A 122 -3.95 -0.52 -15.22
C ALA A 122 -4.51 -0.09 -16.58
N ALA A 123 -4.54 1.21 -16.85
CA ALA A 123 -4.82 1.70 -18.20
C ALA A 123 -3.61 1.35 -19.08
N GLU A 124 -3.86 0.76 -20.25
CA GLU A 124 -2.85 0.44 -21.28
C GLU A 124 -2.46 1.68 -22.08
#